data_AF-A0A3L7ZUQ3-F1
#
_entry.id   AF-A0A3L7ZUQ3-F1
#
_cell.length_a   1.000
_cell.length_b   1.000
_cell.length_c   1.000
_cell.angle_alpha   90.00
_cell.angle_beta   90.00
_cell.angle_gamma   90.00
#
_symmetry.space_group_name_H-M   'P 1'
#
loop_
_entity.id
_entity.type
_entity.pdbx_description
1 polymer ?
#
loop_
_entity_poly.entity_id
_entity_poly.type
_entity_poly.pdbx_seq_one_letter_code
_entity_poly.pdbx_strand_id
1 'polypeptide(L)'
;MIERLEQLTLSQFVDLVCGDTTIMRGKGNTDKTAIALRNIVMEYRSIADPSGTHSYLQRIEDWIKAKIEVIVFTMCLNLATLKQFSRVRDVLAAYGLSSSGWNDSRVEGTVNARLSQAQRTLDEIESENEKAEAERENIRAQFDTQTAALMANFKFQIDPDTIKATLYANLVARYNREIKAQMTAMRKK
;
A
#
# COMPACT_ATOMS: atom_id res chain seq x y z
N MET A 1 16.18 -12.77 17.03
CA MET A 1 15.66 -12.10 15.83
C MET A 1 14.53 -11.22 16.31
N ILE A 2 14.50 -9.94 15.91
CA ILE A 2 13.38 -9.07 16.25
C ILE A 2 12.22 -9.44 15.33
N GLU A 3 11.07 -9.78 15.92
CA GLU A 3 9.91 -10.29 15.19
C GLU A 3 8.64 -9.48 15.45
N ARG A 4 8.65 -8.62 16.47
CA ARG A 4 7.47 -7.87 16.93
C ARG A 4 7.81 -6.42 17.18
N LEU A 5 6.84 -5.53 16.95
CA LEU A 5 7.01 -4.11 17.19
C LEU A 5 7.32 -3.77 18.66
N GLU A 6 6.84 -4.57 19.61
CA GLU A 6 7.03 -4.35 21.07
C GLU A 6 8.48 -4.42 21.55
N GLN A 7 9.35 -5.01 20.72
CA GLN A 7 10.78 -5.20 20.98
C GLN A 7 11.62 -4.00 20.51
N LEU A 8 11.03 -3.04 19.81
CA LEU A 8 11.70 -1.89 19.24
C LEU A 8 11.40 -0.62 20.05
N THR A 9 12.42 0.22 20.21
CA THR A 9 12.22 1.63 20.55
C THR A 9 11.71 2.39 19.33
N LEU A 10 11.16 3.59 19.51
CA LEU A 10 10.74 4.43 18.39
C LEU A 10 11.92 4.72 17.44
N SER A 11 13.07 5.10 18.00
CA SER A 11 14.30 5.38 17.25
C SER A 11 14.72 4.19 16.37
N GLN A 12 14.76 2.98 16.96
CA GLN A 12 15.05 1.74 16.24
C GLN A 12 14.02 1.42 15.15
N PHE A 13 12.74 1.70 15.40
CA PHE A 13 11.70 1.52 14.40
C PHE A 13 11.83 2.52 13.25
N VAL A 14 12.17 3.78 13.51
CA VAL A 14 12.41 4.79 12.48
C VAL A 14 13.58 4.39 11.59
N ASP A 15 14.70 3.97 12.19
CA ASP A 15 15.88 3.49 11.43
C ASP A 15 15.52 2.30 10.54
N LEU A 16 14.72 1.37 11.06
CA LEU A 16 14.21 0.21 10.33
C LEU A 16 13.33 0.60 9.13
N VAL A 17 12.45 1.59 9.29
CA VAL A 17 11.63 2.11 8.18
C VAL A 17 12.48 2.87 7.16
N CYS A 18 13.57 3.51 7.60
CA CYS A 18 14.56 4.15 6.74
C CYS A 18 15.52 3.17 6.03
N GLY A 19 15.37 1.86 6.24
CA GLY A 19 16.14 0.82 5.56
C GLY A 19 17.35 0.29 6.33
N ASP A 20 17.58 0.75 7.56
CA ASP A 20 18.60 0.17 8.43
C ASP A 20 18.10 -1.13 9.07
N THR A 21 18.51 -2.25 8.49
CA THR A 21 18.14 -3.59 8.97
C THR A 21 19.20 -4.23 9.87
N THR A 22 20.23 -3.47 10.27
CA THR A 22 21.34 -4.01 11.10
C THR A 22 20.84 -4.57 12.43
N ILE A 23 19.83 -3.94 13.02
CA ILE A 23 19.17 -4.33 14.26
C ILE A 23 18.37 -5.65 14.15
N MET A 24 18.03 -6.08 12.93
CA MET A 24 17.26 -7.30 12.70
C MET A 24 18.11 -8.58 12.65
N ARG A 25 19.44 -8.48 12.82
CA ARG A 25 20.39 -9.59 12.63
C ARG A 25 20.08 -10.82 13.49
N GLY A 26 19.35 -11.77 12.90
CA GLY A 26 19.47 -13.21 13.16
C GLY A 26 20.38 -13.84 12.11
N LYS A 27 21.22 -14.80 12.50
CA LYS A 27 22.06 -15.56 11.55
C LYS A 27 21.17 -16.21 10.47
N GLY A 28 21.25 -15.73 9.22
CA GLY A 28 21.21 -16.62 8.05
C GLY A 28 19.98 -16.68 7.13
N ASN A 29 19.05 -15.72 7.08
CA ASN A 29 18.06 -15.73 5.97
C ASN A 29 17.48 -14.34 5.65
N THR A 30 17.83 -13.78 4.50
CA THR A 30 17.38 -12.47 3.99
C THR A 30 15.86 -12.39 3.85
N ASP A 31 15.21 -13.48 3.45
CA ASP A 31 13.77 -13.50 3.20
C ASP A 31 12.98 -13.42 4.51
N LYS A 32 13.46 -14.10 5.55
CA LYS A 32 12.84 -14.03 6.88
C LYS A 32 12.94 -12.62 7.47
N THR A 33 14.06 -11.94 7.26
CA THR A 33 14.23 -10.55 7.67
C THR A 33 13.27 -9.62 6.94
N ALA A 34 13.11 -9.78 5.63
CA ALA A 34 12.15 -8.98 4.85
C ALA A 34 10.69 -9.19 5.30
N ILE A 35 10.30 -10.44 5.59
CA ILE A 35 8.96 -10.76 6.11
C ILE A 35 8.74 -10.14 7.50
N ALA A 36 9.72 -10.29 8.40
CA ALA A 36 9.64 -9.72 9.74
C ALA A 36 9.56 -8.19 9.68
N LEU A 37 10.35 -7.55 8.83
CA LEU A 37 10.33 -6.10 8.58
C LEU A 37 8.93 -5.64 8.17
N ARG A 38 8.38 -6.29 7.13
CA ARG A 38 7.03 -6.01 6.64
C ARG A 38 6.00 -6.15 7.75
N ASN A 39 6.06 -7.23 8.52
CA ASN A 39 5.08 -7.49 9.58
C ASN A 39 5.15 -6.43 10.69
N ILE A 40 6.35 -6.02 11.10
CA ILE A 40 6.55 -4.96 12.11
C ILE A 40 6.03 -3.61 11.62
N VAL A 41 6.32 -3.23 10.36
CA VAL A 41 5.82 -1.97 9.78
C VAL A 41 4.30 -1.99 9.65
N MET A 42 3.72 -3.11 9.23
CA MET A 42 2.27 -3.26 9.13
C MET A 42 1.60 -3.27 10.50
N GLU A 43 2.22 -3.88 11.51
CA GLU A 43 1.76 -3.83 12.89
C GLU A 43 1.66 -2.38 13.38
N TYR A 44 2.73 -1.58 13.20
CA TYR A 44 2.74 -0.16 13.57
C TYR A 44 1.61 0.61 12.89
N ARG A 45 1.52 0.49 11.55
CA ARG A 45 0.51 1.21 10.75
C ARG A 45 -0.90 0.84 11.18
N SER A 46 -1.16 -0.45 11.42
CA SER A 46 -2.48 -0.95 11.83
C SER A 46 -2.94 -0.40 13.18
N ILE A 47 -2.00 -0.08 14.07
CA ILE A 47 -2.30 0.54 15.37
C ILE A 47 -2.46 2.06 15.19
N ALA A 48 -1.45 2.72 14.61
CA ALA A 48 -1.34 4.18 14.55
C ALA A 48 -2.38 4.83 13.63
N ASP A 49 -2.65 4.20 12.49
CA ASP A 49 -3.62 4.67 11.49
C ASP A 49 -4.29 3.49 10.75
N PRO A 50 -5.31 2.86 11.36
CA PRO A 50 -6.03 1.76 10.75
C PRO A 50 -6.69 2.16 9.42
N SER A 51 -7.20 3.40 9.32
CA SER A 51 -7.88 3.89 8.13
C SER A 51 -6.90 4.11 6.98
N GLY A 52 -5.76 4.78 7.23
CA GLY A 52 -4.71 4.94 6.22
C GLY A 52 -4.09 3.60 5.80
N THR A 53 -3.98 2.64 6.73
CA THR A 53 -3.54 1.28 6.41
C THR A 53 -4.50 0.59 5.44
N HIS A 54 -5.81 0.69 5.69
CA HIS A 54 -6.82 0.12 4.80
C HIS A 54 -6.77 0.77 3.41
N SER A 55 -6.71 2.10 3.34
CA SER A 55 -6.59 2.82 2.06
C SER A 55 -5.31 2.45 1.30
N TYR A 56 -4.19 2.26 1.99
CA TYR A 56 -2.94 1.81 1.38
C TYR A 56 -3.06 0.39 0.80
N LEU A 57 -3.66 -0.55 1.54
CA LEU A 57 -3.85 -1.92 1.06
C LEU A 57 -4.82 -1.97 -0.13
N GLN A 58 -5.89 -1.17 -0.10
CA GLN A 58 -6.83 -1.07 -1.22
C GLN A 58 -6.15 -0.52 -2.47
N ARG A 59 -5.28 0.49 -2.32
CA ARG A 59 -4.50 1.02 -3.44
C ARG A 59 -3.53 -0.01 -4.04
N ILE A 60 -2.89 -0.84 -3.20
CA ILE A 60 -2.08 -1.97 -3.69
C ILE A 60 -2.96 -2.96 -4.45
N GLU A 61 -4.13 -3.29 -3.90
CA GLU A 61 -5.07 -4.20 -4.54
C GLU A 61 -5.51 -3.68 -5.92
N ASP A 62 -5.82 -2.39 -6.02
CA ASP A 62 -6.21 -1.75 -7.28
C ASP A 62 -5.06 -1.74 -8.30
N TRP A 63 -3.82 -1.48 -7.86
CA TRP A 63 -2.63 -1.61 -8.72
C TRP A 63 -2.43 -3.05 -9.21
N ILE A 64 -2.57 -4.05 -8.33
CA ILE A 64 -2.46 -5.47 -8.70
C ILE A 64 -3.53 -5.83 -9.73
N LYS A 65 -4.79 -5.40 -9.53
CA LYS A 65 -5.89 -5.63 -10.47
C LYS A 65 -5.60 -5.01 -11.83
N ALA A 66 -5.19 -3.74 -11.87
CA ALA A 66 -4.86 -3.05 -13.12
C ALA A 66 -3.72 -3.77 -13.87
N LYS A 67 -2.68 -4.20 -13.15
CA LYS A 67 -1.56 -4.94 -13.73
C LYS A 67 -1.98 -6.31 -14.28
N ILE A 68 -2.80 -7.06 -13.55
CA ILE A 68 -3.36 -8.33 -14.03
C ILE A 68 -4.20 -8.10 -15.28
N GLU A 69 -5.00 -7.04 -15.31
CA GLU A 69 -5.85 -6.71 -16.44
C GLU A 69 -5.04 -6.45 -17.73
N VAL A 70 -3.95 -5.67 -17.63
CA VAL A 70 -3.01 -5.46 -18.75
C VAL A 70 -2.43 -6.78 -19.24
N ILE A 71 -1.98 -7.65 -18.33
CA ILE A 71 -1.41 -8.97 -18.67
C ILE A 71 -2.45 -9.83 -19.39
N VAL A 72 -3.66 -9.92 -18.85
CA VAL A 72 -4.76 -10.73 -19.41
C VAL A 72 -5.11 -10.26 -20.82
N PHE A 73 -5.30 -8.95 -21.04
CA PHE A 73 -5.67 -8.46 -22.37
C PHE A 73 -4.51 -8.52 -23.37
N THR A 74 -3.26 -8.43 -22.91
CA THR A 74 -2.09 -8.70 -23.75
C THR A 74 -2.06 -10.16 -24.19
N MET A 75 -2.37 -11.10 -23.30
CA MET A 75 -2.51 -12.52 -23.67
C MET A 75 -3.68 -12.74 -24.64
N CYS A 76 -4.82 -12.08 -24.45
CA CYS A 76 -5.93 -12.11 -25.40
C CYS A 76 -5.53 -11.58 -26.78
N LEU A 77 -4.75 -10.51 -26.84
CA LEU A 77 -4.26 -9.95 -28.10
C LEU A 77 -3.36 -10.96 -28.81
N ASN A 78 -2.42 -11.57 -28.09
CA ASN A 78 -1.54 -12.61 -28.64
C ASN A 78 -2.35 -13.80 -29.18
N LEU A 79 -3.38 -14.25 -28.46
CA LEU A 79 -4.28 -15.31 -28.93
C LEU A 79 -5.07 -14.91 -30.19
N ALA A 80 -5.53 -13.65 -30.27
CA ALA A 80 -6.20 -13.12 -31.46
C ALA A 80 -5.24 -13.08 -32.67
N THR A 81 -3.99 -12.68 -32.47
CA THR A 81 -2.95 -12.72 -33.52
C THR A 81 -2.71 -14.14 -34.03
N LEU A 82 -2.78 -15.14 -33.14
CA LEU A 82 -2.71 -16.56 -33.47
C LEU A 82 -4.03 -17.14 -34.01
N LYS A 83 -5.04 -16.28 -34.26
CA LYS A 83 -6.40 -16.64 -34.72
C LYS A 83 -7.14 -17.60 -33.78
N GLN A 84 -6.76 -17.66 -32.50
CA GLN A 84 -7.42 -18.48 -31.47
C GLN A 84 -8.61 -17.73 -30.83
N PHE A 85 -9.55 -17.26 -31.65
CA PHE A 85 -10.67 -16.42 -31.19
C PHE A 85 -11.65 -17.14 -30.25
N SER A 86 -11.77 -18.47 -30.33
CA SER A 86 -12.57 -19.24 -29.37
C SER A 86 -12.06 -19.06 -27.94
N ARG A 87 -10.74 -19.22 -27.74
CA ARG A 87 -10.10 -19.04 -26.42
C ARG A 87 -10.19 -17.60 -25.91
N VAL A 88 -10.09 -16.63 -26.81
CA VAL A 88 -10.28 -15.22 -26.43
C VAL A 88 -11.69 -14.99 -25.91
N ARG A 89 -12.71 -15.58 -26.54
CA ARG A 89 -14.11 -15.50 -26.06
C ARG A 89 -14.29 -16.16 -24.70
N ASP A 90 -13.63 -17.30 -24.45
CA ASP A 90 -13.66 -17.97 -23.15
C ASP A 90 -13.08 -17.07 -22.05
N VAL A 91 -11.94 -16.41 -22.32
CA VAL A 91 -11.33 -15.46 -21.37
C VAL A 91 -12.25 -14.25 -21.15
N LEU A 92 -12.85 -13.71 -22.21
CA LEU A 92 -13.81 -12.60 -22.10
C LEU A 92 -15.05 -12.99 -21.30
N ALA A 93 -15.55 -14.21 -21.47
CA ALA A 93 -16.67 -14.75 -20.70
C ALA A 93 -16.31 -14.91 -19.22
N ALA A 94 -15.12 -15.43 -18.92
CA ALA A 94 -14.60 -15.53 -17.55
C ALA A 94 -14.39 -14.16 -16.91
N TYR A 95 -14.02 -13.15 -17.71
CA TYR A 95 -13.92 -11.76 -17.30
C TYR A 95 -15.30 -11.10 -17.09
N GLY A 96 -16.40 -11.75 -17.48
CA GLY A 96 -17.78 -11.27 -17.28
C GLY A 96 -18.41 -10.59 -18.50
N LEU A 97 -17.79 -10.69 -19.68
CA LEU A 97 -18.33 -10.17 -20.95
C LEU A 97 -18.95 -11.32 -21.75
N SER A 98 -20.26 -11.26 -22.00
CA SER A 98 -20.97 -12.22 -22.84
C SER A 98 -20.54 -12.06 -24.32
N SER A 99 -19.47 -12.75 -24.68
CA SER A 99 -18.82 -12.73 -26.00
C SER A 99 -19.31 -13.84 -26.95
N SER A 100 -20.22 -14.70 -26.47
CA SER A 100 -20.86 -15.75 -27.26
C SER A 100 -21.63 -15.13 -28.44
N GLY A 101 -21.16 -15.40 -29.66
CA GLY A 101 -21.77 -14.88 -30.89
C GLY A 101 -21.15 -13.59 -31.45
N TRP A 102 -20.07 -13.05 -30.86
CA TRP A 102 -19.34 -11.95 -31.50
C TRP A 102 -18.69 -12.41 -32.82
N ASN A 103 -18.36 -11.50 -33.72
CA ASN A 103 -17.48 -11.83 -34.84
C ASN A 103 -16.01 -11.56 -34.43
N ASP A 104 -15.06 -12.13 -35.16
CA ASP A 104 -13.65 -12.07 -34.76
C ASP A 104 -13.10 -10.63 -34.78
N SER A 105 -13.54 -9.80 -35.72
CA SER A 105 -13.20 -8.37 -35.76
C SER A 105 -13.68 -7.61 -34.53
N ARG A 106 -14.88 -7.90 -34.04
CA ARG A 106 -15.42 -7.30 -32.80
C ARG A 106 -14.65 -7.77 -31.57
N VAL A 107 -14.27 -9.06 -31.52
CA VAL A 107 -13.44 -9.60 -30.43
C VAL A 107 -12.11 -8.86 -30.39
N GLU A 108 -11.42 -8.75 -31.54
CA GLU A 108 -10.14 -8.06 -31.66
C GLU A 108 -10.24 -6.57 -31.31
N GLY A 109 -11.26 -5.86 -31.82
CA GLY A 109 -11.50 -4.46 -31.49
C GLY A 109 -11.79 -4.24 -30.01
N THR A 110 -12.52 -5.16 -29.37
CA THR A 110 -12.82 -5.07 -27.93
C THR A 110 -11.58 -5.33 -27.09
N VAL A 111 -10.77 -6.34 -27.43
CA VAL A 111 -9.51 -6.64 -26.73
C VAL A 111 -8.55 -5.45 -26.81
N ASN A 112 -8.38 -4.85 -27.99
CA ASN A 112 -7.54 -3.67 -28.15
C ASN A 112 -8.05 -2.48 -27.32
N ALA A 113 -9.35 -2.19 -27.38
CA ALA A 113 -9.93 -1.11 -26.59
C ALA A 113 -9.73 -1.33 -25.07
N ARG A 114 -9.95 -2.57 -24.60
CA ARG A 114 -9.75 -2.94 -23.19
C ARG A 114 -8.28 -2.88 -22.77
N LEU A 115 -7.36 -3.33 -23.62
CA LEU A 115 -5.94 -3.23 -23.35
C LEU A 115 -5.50 -1.77 -23.22
N SER A 116 -5.90 -0.91 -24.16
CA SER A 116 -5.59 0.52 -24.08
C SER A 116 -6.19 1.20 -22.85
N GLN A 117 -7.40 0.81 -22.44
CA GLN A 117 -8.00 1.30 -21.21
C GLN A 117 -7.20 0.85 -19.98
N ALA A 118 -6.89 -0.45 -19.88
CA ALA A 118 -6.15 -1.03 -18.77
C ALA A 118 -4.75 -0.41 -18.61
N GLN A 119 -4.06 -0.15 -19.74
CA GLN A 119 -2.77 0.53 -19.74
C GLN A 119 -2.86 1.95 -19.16
N ARG A 120 -3.85 2.75 -19.61
CA ARG A 120 -4.05 4.10 -19.05
C ARG A 120 -4.33 4.08 -17.56
N THR A 121 -5.20 3.17 -17.10
CA THR A 121 -5.49 3.03 -15.67
C THR A 121 -4.25 2.62 -14.87
N LEU A 122 -3.42 1.73 -15.40
CA LEU A 122 -2.16 1.36 -14.75
C LEU A 122 -1.19 2.55 -14.68
N ASP A 123 -1.01 3.28 -15.79
CA ASP A 123 -0.13 4.46 -15.85
C ASP A 123 -0.59 5.56 -14.87
N GLU A 124 -1.90 5.79 -14.74
CA GLU A 124 -2.47 6.72 -13.78
C GLU A 124 -2.15 6.31 -12.34
N ILE A 125 -2.40 5.04 -11.97
CA ILE A 125 -2.11 4.52 -10.63
C ILE A 125 -0.60 4.58 -10.33
N GLU A 126 0.26 4.25 -11.29
CA GLU A 126 1.71 4.28 -11.14
C GLU A 126 2.21 5.72 -10.96
N SER A 127 1.72 6.68 -11.74
CA SER A 127 2.06 8.10 -11.56
C SER A 127 1.62 8.64 -10.21
N GLU A 128 0.43 8.25 -9.73
CA GLU A 128 0.00 8.60 -8.38
C GLU A 128 0.92 7.96 -7.33
N ASN A 129 1.37 6.71 -7.54
CA ASN A 129 2.24 5.99 -6.60
C ASN A 129 3.59 6.67 -6.48
N GLU A 130 4.20 7.05 -7.60
CA GLU A 130 5.46 7.80 -7.64
C GLU A 130 5.36 9.13 -6.88
N LYS A 131 4.28 9.89 -7.08
CA LYS A 131 4.05 11.15 -6.35
C LYS A 131 3.95 10.91 -4.84
N ALA A 132 3.22 9.88 -4.44
CA ALA A 132 3.05 9.53 -3.02
C ALA A 132 4.36 9.01 -2.39
N GLU A 133 5.23 8.36 -3.16
CA GLU A 133 6.56 7.95 -2.72
C GLU A 133 7.52 9.14 -2.59
N ALA A 134 7.53 10.04 -3.57
CA ALA A 134 8.33 11.27 -3.52
C ALA A 134 8.00 12.14 -2.29
N GLU A 135 6.72 12.25 -1.92
CA GLU A 135 6.29 12.95 -0.71
C GLU A 135 6.76 12.25 0.60
N ARG A 136 7.04 10.96 0.52
CA ARG A 136 7.49 10.13 1.66
C ARG A 136 9.00 10.07 1.83
N GLU A 137 9.80 10.70 0.97
CA GLU A 137 11.27 10.63 1.02
C GLU A 137 11.88 11.16 2.35
N ASN A 138 11.13 11.94 3.14
CA ASN A 138 11.60 12.43 4.44
C ASN A 138 10.90 11.75 5.64
N ILE A 139 10.99 10.43 5.70
CA ILE A 139 10.39 9.60 6.75
C ILE A 139 10.79 10.09 8.16
N ARG A 140 12.08 10.41 8.39
CA ARG A 140 12.55 10.87 9.71
C ARG A 140 11.87 12.16 10.14
N ALA A 141 11.81 13.18 9.26
CA ALA A 141 11.14 14.43 9.60
C ALA A 141 9.64 14.25 9.86
N GLN A 142 8.99 13.27 9.21
CA GLN A 142 7.59 12.94 9.50
C GLN A 142 7.42 12.43 10.94
N PHE A 143 8.30 11.54 11.41
CA PHE A 143 8.29 11.06 12.79
C PHE A 143 8.65 12.16 13.79
N ASP A 144 9.60 13.04 13.47
CA ASP A 144 9.94 14.19 14.34
C ASP A 144 8.75 15.15 14.48
N THR A 145 8.11 15.49 13.37
CA THR A 145 6.92 16.35 13.35
C THR A 145 5.77 15.72 14.13
N GLN A 146 5.53 14.42 13.94
CA GLN A 146 4.50 13.67 14.68
C GLN A 146 4.81 13.65 16.18
N THR A 147 6.07 13.41 16.55
CA THR A 147 6.50 13.39 17.96
C THR A 147 6.29 14.75 18.62
N ALA A 148 6.70 15.83 17.96
CA ALA A 148 6.47 17.19 18.45
C ALA A 148 4.97 17.50 18.65
N ALA A 149 4.12 17.07 17.71
CA ALA A 149 2.67 17.23 17.82
C ALA A 149 2.09 16.46 19.01
N LEU A 150 2.54 15.22 19.25
CA LEU A 150 2.12 14.43 20.41
C LEU A 150 2.57 15.07 21.73
N MET A 151 3.82 15.51 21.82
CA MET A 151 4.35 16.20 23.01
C MET A 151 3.55 17.47 23.31
N ALA A 152 3.22 18.26 22.28
CA ALA A 152 2.44 19.48 22.42
C ALA A 152 1.00 19.19 22.88
N ASN A 153 0.34 18.17 22.31
CA ASN A 153 -1.04 17.81 22.64
C ASN A 153 -1.16 17.23 24.05
N PHE A 154 -0.31 16.26 24.39
CA PHE A 154 -0.42 15.52 25.64
C PHE A 154 0.41 16.10 26.79
N LYS A 155 1.27 17.09 26.52
CA LYS A 155 2.08 17.82 27.51
C LYS A 155 3.04 16.92 28.29
N PHE A 156 3.65 15.95 27.62
CA PHE A 156 4.75 15.17 28.19
C PHE A 156 5.88 15.00 27.17
N GLN A 157 7.10 14.77 27.68
CA GLN A 157 8.28 14.56 26.87
C GLN A 157 8.32 13.10 26.37
N ILE A 158 8.55 12.93 25.07
CA ILE A 158 8.79 11.62 24.46
C ILE A 158 10.26 11.54 24.12
N ASP A 159 10.94 10.55 24.67
CA ASP A 159 12.30 10.22 24.26
C ASP A 159 12.25 9.04 23.27
N PRO A 160 12.60 9.24 21.98
CA PRO A 160 12.54 8.20 20.95
C PRO A 160 13.42 6.98 21.26
N ASP A 161 14.50 7.15 22.01
CA ASP A 161 15.44 6.08 22.33
C ASP A 161 14.94 5.17 23.46
N THR A 162 13.93 5.59 24.22
CA THR A 162 13.40 4.83 25.36
C THR A 162 11.95 4.40 25.18
N ILE A 163 11.12 5.16 24.46
CA ILE A 163 9.73 4.78 24.24
C ILE A 163 9.63 3.57 23.31
N LYS A 164 8.80 2.59 23.67
CA LYS A 164 8.49 1.45 22.79
C LYS A 164 7.70 1.92 21.58
N ALA A 165 8.03 1.40 20.40
CA ALA A 165 7.33 1.73 19.15
C ALA A 165 5.84 1.37 19.20
N THR A 166 5.46 0.28 19.88
CA THR A 166 4.04 -0.07 20.13
C THR A 166 3.31 0.96 20.98
N LEU A 167 3.96 1.49 22.02
CA LEU A 167 3.37 2.51 22.89
C LEU A 167 3.20 3.81 22.11
N TYR A 168 4.21 4.20 21.34
CA TYR A 168 4.14 5.36 20.47
C TYR A 168 3.00 5.24 19.44
N ALA A 169 2.85 4.08 18.78
CA ALA A 169 1.76 3.84 17.83
C ALA A 169 0.37 4.06 18.48
N ASN A 170 0.19 3.62 19.72
CA ASN A 170 -1.07 3.85 20.46
C ASN A 170 -1.29 5.33 20.81
N LEU A 171 -0.23 6.08 21.11
CA LEU A 171 -0.31 7.53 21.32
C LEU A 171 -0.73 8.26 20.05
N VAL A 172 -0.17 7.88 18.90
CA VAL A 172 -0.57 8.38 17.59
C VAL A 172 -2.04 8.08 17.31
N ALA A 173 -2.47 6.83 17.54
CA ALA A 173 -3.86 6.43 17.34
C ALA A 173 -4.83 7.24 18.19
N ARG A 174 -4.46 7.49 19.46
CA ARG A 174 -5.25 8.31 20.37
C ARG A 174 -5.32 9.76 19.91
N TYR A 175 -4.18 10.35 19.54
CA TYR A 175 -4.11 11.71 19.01
C TYR A 175 -5.00 11.89 17.78
N ASN A 176 -4.91 10.98 16.80
CA ASN A 176 -5.73 11.00 15.59
C ASN A 176 -7.24 10.97 15.91
N ARG A 177 -7.66 10.17 16.90
CA ARG A 177 -9.06 10.13 17.35
C ARG A 177 -9.50 11.44 18.00
N GLU A 178 -8.67 12.03 18.87
CA GLU A 178 -8.95 13.30 19.54
C GLU A 178 -9.08 14.45 18.51
N ILE A 179 -8.14 14.55 17.57
CA ILE A 179 -8.19 15.56 16.49
C ILE A 179 -9.43 15.37 15.62
N LYS A 180 -9.76 14.14 15.22
CA LYS A 180 -10.97 13.86 14.42
C LYS A 180 -12.26 14.24 15.15
N ALA A 181 -12.32 13.99 16.46
CA ALA A 181 -13.44 14.41 17.30
C ALA A 181 -13.55 15.94 17.38
N GLN A 182 -12.43 16.64 17.60
CA GLN A 182 -12.39 18.11 17.62
C GLN A 182 -12.84 18.72 16.29
N MET A 183 -12.33 18.22 15.17
CA MET A 183 -12.71 18.66 13.82
C MET A 183 -14.21 18.45 13.56
N THR A 184 -14.77 17.32 14.01
CA THR A 184 -16.21 17.04 13.88
C THR A 184 -17.05 17.99 14.74
N ALA A 185 -16.58 18.34 15.94
CA ALA A 185 -17.27 19.29 16.81
C ALA A 185 -17.23 20.72 16.25
N MET A 186 -16.11 21.13 15.65
CA MET A 186 -15.98 22.45 15.00
C MET A 186 -16.88 22.59 13.77
N ARG A 187 -17.08 21.53 13.00
CA ARG A 187 -17.98 21.52 11.82
C ARG A 187 -19.48 21.58 12.14
N LYS A 188 -19.85 21.31 13.40
CA LYS A 188 -21.25 21.34 13.88
C LYS A 188 -21.63 22.67 14.55
N LYS A 189 -20.68 23.58 14.73
CA LYS A 189 -20.91 24.97 15.14
C LYS A 189 -21.04 25.85 13.90
#